data_AF-M3U3N9-F1
#
_entry.id   AF-M3U3N9-F1
#
_cell.length_a   1.000
_cell.length_b   1.000
_cell.length_c   1.000
_cell.angle_alpha   90.00
_cell.angle_beta   90.00
_cell.angle_gamma   90.00
#
_symmetry.space_group_name_H-M   'P 1'
#
loop_
_entity.id
_entity.type
_entity.pdbx_description
1 polymer ?
#
loop_
_entity_poly.entity_id
_entity_poly.type
_entity_poly.pdbx_seq_one_letter_code
_entity_poly.pdbx_strand_id
1 'polypeptide(L)'
;MHRRMVKAQRMTEMLEKKLKQTRKIERRILHELELNYEDTEMATTRKDKVLLQQTIRKLQFQLRKTRNAKLEILRKLRKVADSLTGVERGRMIRRNRLEEYVDYHGSDISKEYRKVNKQIYEMEKKYAVEYAKEAAKLAAKNAYSKIQEAEGEDKPSEKDIKHQIASAAKEIYERVYTEIIHIIRRNTLHGGNMKRIEENTIAEIKVYMESIKAEFNHEKGKREATQTANKKASSTTSKSHKK
;
A
#
# COMPACT_ATOMS: atom_id res chain seq x y z
N MET A 1 20.32 0.19 -44.94
CA MET A 1 19.08 -0.04 -44.16
C MET A 1 18.70 -1.52 -44.01
N HIS A 2 18.62 -2.28 -45.11
CA HIS A 2 18.07 -3.65 -45.11
C HIS A 2 18.69 -4.63 -44.10
N ARG A 3 20.03 -4.63 -43.94
CA ARG A 3 20.72 -5.53 -42.97
C ARG A 3 20.37 -5.25 -41.50
N ARG A 4 20.16 -3.98 -41.12
CA ARG A 4 19.78 -3.61 -39.73
C ARG A 4 18.36 -4.07 -39.41
N MET A 5 17.46 -3.90 -40.36
CA MET A 5 16.05 -4.31 -40.26
C MET A 5 15.91 -5.83 -40.15
N VAL A 6 16.61 -6.58 -41.01
CA VAL A 6 16.65 -8.06 -40.94
C VAL A 6 17.22 -8.55 -39.61
N LYS A 7 18.26 -7.89 -39.08
CA LYS A 7 18.83 -8.22 -37.76
C LYS A 7 17.83 -7.95 -36.63
N ALA A 8 17.16 -6.81 -36.65
CA ALA A 8 16.14 -6.45 -35.66
C ALA A 8 14.95 -7.42 -35.70
N GLN A 9 14.50 -7.79 -36.90
CA GLN A 9 13.41 -8.76 -37.08
C GLN A 9 13.78 -10.14 -36.49
N ARG A 10 14.96 -10.69 -36.83
CA ARG A 10 15.42 -11.98 -36.28
C ARG A 10 15.56 -11.94 -34.76
N MET A 11 16.10 -10.86 -34.21
CA MET A 11 16.19 -10.68 -32.76
C MET A 11 14.81 -10.60 -32.10
N THR A 12 13.88 -9.92 -32.74
CA THR A 12 12.50 -9.78 -32.27
C THR A 12 11.80 -11.13 -32.25
N GLU A 13 11.85 -11.89 -33.34
CA GLU A 13 11.25 -13.22 -33.43
C GLU A 13 11.81 -14.17 -32.37
N MET A 14 13.13 -14.14 -32.16
CA MET A 14 13.78 -14.94 -31.11
C MET A 14 13.29 -14.55 -29.71
N LEU A 15 13.22 -13.24 -29.42
CA LEU A 15 12.79 -12.74 -28.12
C LEU A 15 11.28 -12.95 -27.90
N GLU A 16 10.44 -12.83 -28.93
CA GLU A 16 9.01 -13.16 -28.88
C GLU A 16 8.79 -14.64 -28.59
N LYS A 17 9.57 -15.53 -29.24
CA LYS A 17 9.51 -16.97 -28.96
C LYS A 17 9.88 -17.28 -27.51
N LYS A 18 10.95 -16.67 -27.00
CA LYS A 18 11.35 -16.79 -25.58
C LYS A 18 10.28 -16.24 -24.65
N LEU A 19 9.72 -15.06 -24.94
CA LEU A 19 8.64 -14.45 -24.17
C LEU A 19 7.41 -15.36 -24.08
N LYS A 20 7.02 -15.97 -25.21
CA LYS A 20 5.90 -16.92 -25.26
C LYS A 20 6.17 -18.16 -24.40
N GLN A 21 7.39 -18.69 -24.42
CA GLN A 21 7.78 -19.81 -23.56
C GLN A 21 7.76 -19.41 -22.08
N THR A 22 8.34 -18.26 -21.71
CA THR A 22 8.34 -17.74 -20.34
C THR A 22 6.91 -17.52 -19.83
N ARG A 23 6.00 -16.97 -20.65
CA ARG A 23 4.57 -16.81 -20.30
C ARG A 23 3.84 -18.15 -20.13
N LYS A 24 4.23 -19.21 -20.86
CA LYS A 24 3.69 -20.55 -20.65
C LYS A 24 4.14 -21.14 -19.32
N ILE A 25 5.43 -20.98 -18.99
CA ILE A 25 6.00 -21.41 -17.71
C ILE A 25 5.32 -20.66 -16.55
N GLU A 26 5.19 -19.34 -16.66
CA GLU A 26 4.51 -18.52 -15.65
C GLU A 26 3.07 -18.99 -15.40
N ARG A 27 2.30 -19.25 -16.46
CA ARG A 27 0.92 -19.77 -16.34
C ARG A 27 0.89 -21.15 -15.67
N ARG A 28 1.82 -22.04 -15.99
CA ARG A 28 1.91 -23.36 -15.35
C ARG A 28 2.19 -23.22 -13.86
N ILE A 29 3.17 -22.39 -13.48
CA ILE A 29 3.52 -22.16 -12.07
C ILE A 29 2.33 -21.55 -11.32
N LEU A 30 1.60 -20.61 -11.92
CA LEU A 30 0.40 -20.02 -11.30
C LEU A 30 -0.69 -21.06 -11.08
N HIS A 31 -0.94 -21.92 -12.06
CA HIS A 31 -1.91 -23.01 -11.95
C HIS A 31 -1.49 -24.03 -10.88
N GLU A 32 -0.22 -24.42 -10.85
CA GLU A 32 0.31 -25.30 -9.80
C GLU A 32 0.22 -24.65 -8.41
N LEU A 33 0.45 -23.33 -8.30
CA LEU A 33 0.28 -22.61 -7.04
C LEU A 33 -1.18 -22.64 -6.57
N GLU A 34 -2.13 -22.38 -7.47
CA GLU A 34 -3.56 -22.43 -7.19
C GLU A 34 -3.98 -23.79 -6.62
N LEU A 35 -3.62 -24.89 -7.32
CA LEU A 35 -3.88 -26.25 -6.84
C LEU A 35 -3.24 -26.54 -5.49
N ASN A 36 -1.98 -26.16 -5.28
CA ASN A 36 -1.30 -26.39 -4.00
C ASN A 36 -1.94 -25.57 -2.86
N TYR A 37 -2.49 -24.38 -3.14
CA TYR A 37 -3.22 -23.62 -2.14
C TYR A 37 -4.53 -24.30 -1.75
N GLU A 38 -5.31 -24.76 -2.73
CA GLU A 38 -6.51 -25.57 -2.48
C GLU A 38 -6.19 -26.83 -1.66
N ASP A 39 -5.13 -27.56 -2.05
CA ASP A 39 -4.67 -28.75 -1.33
C ASP A 39 -4.25 -28.43 0.11
N THR A 40 -3.66 -27.25 0.38
CA THR A 40 -3.31 -26.87 1.77
C THR A 40 -4.52 -26.63 2.65
N GLU A 41 -5.63 -26.16 2.07
CA GLU A 41 -6.90 -25.96 2.77
C GLU A 41 -7.56 -27.30 3.08
N MET A 42 -7.51 -28.25 2.14
CA MET A 42 -8.08 -29.59 2.28
C MET A 42 -7.20 -30.55 3.12
N ALA A 43 -5.90 -30.28 3.24
CA ALA A 43 -4.99 -31.14 3.99
C ALA A 43 -5.41 -31.26 5.47
N THR A 44 -5.55 -32.49 5.94
CA THR A 44 -5.96 -32.78 7.33
C THR A 44 -4.76 -32.94 8.27
N THR A 45 -3.62 -33.40 7.75
CA THR A 45 -2.43 -33.66 8.58
C THR A 45 -1.46 -32.48 8.59
N ARG A 46 -0.78 -32.26 9.73
CA ARG A 46 0.25 -31.22 9.85
C ARG A 46 1.45 -31.47 8.93
N LYS A 47 1.81 -32.74 8.71
CA LYS A 47 2.96 -33.13 7.87
C LYS A 47 2.71 -32.74 6.41
N ASP A 48 1.53 -33.02 5.88
CA ASP A 48 1.17 -32.70 4.50
C ASP A 48 1.08 -31.18 4.29
N LYS A 49 0.51 -30.45 5.25
CA LYS A 49 0.52 -28.97 5.23
C LYS A 49 1.93 -28.40 5.13
N VAL A 50 2.88 -28.93 5.90
CA VAL A 50 4.27 -28.46 5.87
C VAL A 50 4.92 -28.75 4.51
N LEU A 51 4.69 -29.94 3.94
CA LEU A 51 5.22 -30.30 2.62
C LEU A 51 4.65 -29.39 1.52
N LEU A 52 3.33 -29.18 1.50
CA LEU A 52 2.68 -28.30 0.54
C LEU A 52 3.15 -26.85 0.69
N GLN A 53 3.31 -26.33 1.91
CA GLN A 53 3.88 -25.00 2.15
C GLN A 53 5.31 -24.86 1.61
N GLN A 54 6.14 -25.90 1.75
CA GLN A 54 7.48 -25.90 1.17
C GLN A 54 7.43 -25.88 -0.37
N THR A 55 6.52 -26.64 -0.98
CA THR A 55 6.29 -26.63 -2.43
C THR A 55 5.82 -25.26 -2.92
N ILE A 56 4.85 -24.65 -2.24
CA ILE A 56 4.37 -23.29 -2.52
C ILE A 56 5.53 -22.29 -2.48
N ARG A 57 6.38 -22.33 -1.44
CA ARG A 57 7.55 -21.43 -1.35
C ARG A 57 8.52 -21.60 -2.53
N LYS A 58 8.77 -22.85 -2.95
CA LYS A 58 9.62 -23.16 -4.12
C LYS A 58 8.98 -22.61 -5.41
N LEU A 59 7.69 -22.84 -5.63
CA LEU A 59 6.96 -22.33 -6.79
C LEU A 59 6.91 -20.80 -6.82
N GLN A 60 6.67 -20.13 -5.69
CA GLN A 60 6.72 -18.67 -5.59
C GLN A 60 8.12 -18.11 -5.93
N PHE A 61 9.18 -18.80 -5.52
CA PHE A 61 10.54 -18.41 -5.88
C PHE A 61 10.80 -18.58 -7.39
N GLN A 62 10.35 -19.69 -7.98
CA GLN A 62 10.42 -19.91 -9.43
C GLN A 62 9.57 -18.90 -10.21
N LEU A 63 8.39 -18.53 -9.69
CA LEU A 63 7.53 -17.50 -10.27
C LEU A 63 8.25 -16.15 -10.31
N ARG A 64 8.90 -15.75 -9.22
CA ARG A 64 9.71 -14.52 -9.16
C ARG A 64 10.83 -14.54 -10.19
N LYS A 65 11.59 -15.63 -10.28
CA LYS A 65 12.63 -15.80 -11.32
C LYS A 65 12.06 -15.70 -12.74
N THR A 66 10.93 -16.35 -12.99
CA THR A 66 10.26 -16.36 -14.30
C THR A 66 9.76 -14.96 -14.69
N ARG A 67 9.18 -14.22 -13.74
CA ARG A 67 8.75 -12.82 -13.93
C ARG A 67 9.93 -11.90 -14.22
N ASN A 68 11.05 -12.07 -13.52
CA ASN A 68 12.27 -11.30 -13.79
C ASN A 68 12.82 -11.59 -15.20
N ALA A 69 12.89 -12.87 -15.59
CA ALA A 69 13.30 -13.25 -16.95
C ALA A 69 12.35 -12.68 -18.03
N LYS A 70 11.03 -12.68 -17.76
CA LYS A 70 10.02 -12.04 -18.64
C LYS A 70 10.30 -10.55 -18.81
N LEU A 71 10.57 -9.84 -17.71
CA LEU A 71 10.91 -8.41 -17.73
C LEU A 71 12.19 -8.13 -18.51
N GLU A 72 13.23 -8.94 -18.34
CA GLU A 72 14.48 -8.79 -19.10
C GLU A 72 14.27 -8.98 -20.61
N ILE A 73 13.45 -9.95 -21.02
CA ILE A 73 13.12 -10.18 -22.42
C ILE A 73 12.36 -8.97 -22.99
N LEU A 74 11.39 -8.42 -22.25
CA LEU A 74 10.63 -7.24 -22.67
C LEU A 74 11.53 -5.99 -22.77
N ARG A 75 12.47 -5.81 -21.85
CA ARG A 75 13.50 -4.76 -21.93
C ARG A 75 14.39 -4.93 -23.17
N LYS A 76 14.79 -6.17 -23.49
CA LYS A 76 15.58 -6.46 -24.71
C LYS A 76 14.75 -6.18 -25.97
N LEU A 77 13.48 -6.58 -26.02
CA LEU A 77 12.57 -6.27 -27.13
C LEU A 77 12.43 -4.77 -27.33
N ARG A 78 12.33 -4.00 -26.23
CA ARG A 78 12.26 -2.54 -26.31
C ARG A 78 13.53 -1.92 -26.88
N LYS A 79 14.71 -2.35 -26.43
CA LYS A 79 15.99 -1.89 -27.01
C LYS A 79 16.08 -2.16 -28.52
N VAL A 80 15.57 -3.29 -28.98
CA VAL A 80 15.49 -3.59 -30.42
C VAL A 80 14.48 -2.67 -31.10
N ALA A 81 13.31 -2.44 -30.51
CA ALA A 81 12.29 -1.52 -31.04
C ALA A 81 12.80 -0.07 -31.14
N ASP A 82 13.55 0.42 -30.15
CA ASP A 82 14.11 1.78 -30.14
C ASP A 82 15.27 1.96 -31.13
N SER A 83 15.89 0.86 -31.59
CA SER A 83 16.85 0.89 -32.71
C SER A 83 16.19 1.03 -34.09
N LEU A 84 14.86 0.91 -34.15
CA LEU A 84 14.06 1.11 -35.35
C LEU A 84 13.40 2.49 -35.33
N THR A 85 13.11 3.04 -36.51
CA THR A 85 12.43 4.34 -36.66
C THR A 85 11.13 4.17 -37.45
N GLY A 86 10.19 5.11 -37.29
CA GLY A 86 8.95 5.14 -38.06
C GLY A 86 7.92 4.06 -37.68
N VAL A 87 7.16 3.60 -38.68
CA VAL A 87 5.97 2.73 -38.51
C VAL A 87 6.32 1.35 -37.92
N GLU A 88 7.50 0.82 -38.22
CA GLU A 88 7.95 -0.50 -37.76
C GLU A 88 8.15 -0.54 -36.23
N ARG A 89 8.74 0.53 -35.67
CA ARG A 89 8.83 0.73 -34.22
C ARG A 89 7.44 0.71 -33.59
N GLY A 90 6.50 1.47 -34.14
CA GLY A 90 5.13 1.54 -33.64
C GLY A 90 4.36 0.22 -33.75
N ARG A 91 4.63 -0.61 -34.77
CA ARG A 91 4.08 -1.96 -34.88
C ARG A 91 4.66 -2.90 -33.83
N MET A 92 5.97 -2.85 -33.59
CA MET A 92 6.64 -3.68 -32.59
C MET A 92 6.21 -3.36 -31.16
N ILE A 93 6.08 -2.06 -30.84
CA ILE A 93 5.63 -1.60 -29.54
C ILE A 93 4.20 -2.11 -29.26
N ARG A 94 3.26 -1.87 -30.17
CA ARG A 94 1.85 -2.30 -30.03
C ARG A 94 1.66 -3.80 -29.96
N ARG A 95 2.33 -4.55 -30.85
CA ARG A 95 2.21 -6.02 -30.90
C ARG A 95 2.60 -6.68 -29.59
N ASN A 96 3.63 -6.15 -28.93
CA ASN A 96 4.18 -6.73 -27.71
C ASN A 96 3.72 -6.03 -26.43
N ARG A 97 2.80 -5.06 -26.53
CA ARG A 97 2.37 -4.18 -25.45
C ARG A 97 3.54 -3.53 -24.72
N LEU A 98 4.53 -3.04 -25.49
CA LEU A 98 5.72 -2.39 -24.93
C LEU A 98 5.41 -0.96 -24.46
N GLU A 99 4.15 -0.51 -24.57
CA GLU A 99 3.64 0.77 -24.08
C GLU A 99 3.67 0.85 -22.56
N GLU A 100 3.40 -0.23 -21.83
CA GLU A 100 3.41 -0.21 -20.36
C GLU A 100 4.82 -0.09 -19.78
N TYR A 101 5.83 -0.25 -20.64
CA TYR A 101 7.24 -0.07 -20.33
C TYR A 101 7.75 1.31 -20.81
N VAL A 102 6.85 2.29 -21.04
CA VAL A 102 7.11 3.57 -21.75
C VAL A 102 7.82 4.65 -20.94
N ASP A 103 7.88 4.64 -19.62
CA ASP A 103 8.38 5.84 -18.92
C ASP A 103 9.91 5.91 -18.73
N TYR A 104 10.71 5.18 -19.51
CA TYR A 104 12.17 5.14 -19.34
C TYR A 104 12.93 5.76 -20.52
N HIS A 105 12.92 7.08 -20.57
CA HIS A 105 13.71 7.87 -21.50
C HIS A 105 15.21 7.81 -21.14
N GLY A 106 15.94 6.90 -21.77
CA GLY A 106 17.35 7.13 -22.13
C GLY A 106 18.41 7.19 -21.03
N SER A 107 18.08 7.07 -19.74
CA SER A 107 19.11 7.02 -18.68
C SER A 107 19.29 5.63 -18.07
N ASP A 108 20.45 5.44 -17.44
CA ASP A 108 20.84 4.26 -16.70
C ASP A 108 19.70 3.85 -15.74
N ILE A 109 19.12 2.67 -15.96
CA ILE A 109 17.98 2.12 -15.20
C ILE A 109 18.22 2.18 -13.68
N SER A 110 19.47 2.10 -13.26
CA SER A 110 19.84 2.21 -11.84
C SER A 110 19.71 3.62 -11.27
N LYS A 111 19.89 4.68 -12.07
CA LYS A 111 19.85 6.08 -11.64
C LYS A 111 18.43 6.61 -11.53
N GLU A 112 17.58 6.30 -12.50
CA GLU A 112 16.16 6.69 -12.44
C GLU A 112 15.41 5.88 -11.37
N TYR A 113 15.72 4.60 -11.16
CA TYR A 113 15.12 3.82 -10.06
C TYR A 113 15.51 4.41 -8.71
N ARG A 114 16.77 4.85 -8.56
CA ARG A 114 17.21 5.62 -7.39
C ARG A 114 16.48 6.95 -7.24
N LYS A 115 16.24 7.67 -8.35
CA LYS A 115 15.52 8.95 -8.34
C LYS A 115 14.05 8.76 -7.91
N VAL A 116 13.35 7.79 -8.49
CA VAL A 116 11.96 7.48 -8.15
C VAL A 116 11.85 6.99 -6.71
N ASN A 117 12.71 6.07 -6.27
CA ASN A 117 12.72 5.63 -4.87
C ASN A 117 13.01 6.77 -3.89
N LYS A 118 13.90 7.70 -4.26
CA LYS A 118 14.16 8.88 -3.44
C LYS A 118 12.92 9.76 -3.34
N GLN A 119 12.20 9.98 -4.45
CA GLN A 119 10.96 10.75 -4.45
C GLN A 119 9.86 10.06 -3.64
N ILE A 120 9.73 8.73 -3.73
CA ILE A 120 8.79 7.96 -2.91
C ILE A 120 9.14 8.09 -1.43
N TYR A 121 10.42 7.94 -1.08
CA TYR A 121 10.89 8.13 0.29
C TYR A 121 10.65 9.55 0.82
N GLU A 122 10.85 10.57 -0.02
CA GLU A 122 10.53 11.97 0.32
C GLU A 122 9.03 12.17 0.54
N MET A 123 8.17 11.54 -0.27
CA MET A 123 6.71 11.55 -0.05
C MET A 123 6.32 10.82 1.24
N GLU A 124 6.89 9.64 1.52
CA GLU A 124 6.67 8.91 2.77
C GLU A 124 7.06 9.79 3.97
N LYS A 125 8.25 10.40 3.93
CA LYS A 125 8.74 11.27 5.01
C LYS A 125 7.90 12.53 5.17
N LYS A 126 7.44 13.14 4.08
CA LYS A 126 6.62 14.36 4.12
C LYS A 126 5.22 14.05 4.62
N TYR A 127 4.49 13.20 3.91
CA TYR A 127 3.07 12.99 4.16
C TYR A 127 2.81 12.07 5.36
N ALA A 128 3.52 10.95 5.48
CA ALA A 128 3.25 10.03 6.59
C ALA A 128 3.57 10.68 7.95
N VAL A 129 4.67 11.44 8.04
CA VAL A 129 5.04 12.12 9.30
C VAL A 129 4.12 13.30 9.60
N GLU A 130 3.79 14.14 8.61
CA GLU A 130 2.97 15.33 8.81
C GLU A 130 1.56 14.96 9.29
N TYR A 131 0.89 14.05 8.57
CA TYR A 131 -0.48 13.65 8.92
C TYR A 131 -0.53 12.75 10.16
N ALA A 132 0.48 11.90 10.41
CA ALA A 132 0.54 11.14 11.67
C ALA A 132 0.71 12.07 12.88
N LYS A 133 1.49 13.17 12.75
CA LYS A 133 1.57 14.20 13.80
C LYS A 133 0.25 14.94 14.00
N GLU A 134 -0.48 15.24 12.93
CA GLU A 134 -1.81 15.85 13.03
C GLU A 134 -2.79 14.93 13.77
N ALA A 135 -2.83 13.64 13.39
CA ALA A 135 -3.66 12.64 14.06
C ALA A 135 -3.27 12.45 15.54
N ALA A 136 -1.97 12.39 15.85
CA ALA A 136 -1.46 12.31 17.21
C ALA A 136 -1.90 13.48 18.09
N LYS A 137 -1.89 14.70 17.55
CA LYS A 137 -2.40 15.89 18.24
C LYS A 137 -3.90 15.79 18.51
N LEU A 138 -4.69 15.28 17.57
CA LEU A 138 -6.13 15.07 17.74
C LEU A 138 -6.41 14.04 18.84
N ALA A 139 -5.72 12.90 18.84
CA ALA A 139 -5.86 11.89 19.86
C ALA A 139 -5.43 12.39 21.25
N ALA A 140 -4.31 13.14 21.33
CA ALA A 140 -3.86 13.74 22.58
C ALA A 140 -4.91 14.71 23.17
N LYS A 141 -5.52 15.55 22.33
CA LYS A 141 -6.60 16.45 22.75
C LYS A 141 -7.82 15.69 23.26
N ASN A 142 -8.24 14.63 22.54
CA ASN A 142 -9.37 13.80 22.94
C ASN A 142 -9.07 13.03 24.24
N ALA A 143 -7.85 12.51 24.42
CA ALA A 143 -7.44 11.85 25.66
C ALA A 143 -7.43 12.83 26.85
N TYR A 144 -6.91 14.05 26.63
CA TYR A 144 -6.92 15.10 27.66
C TYR A 144 -8.34 15.50 28.06
N SER A 145 -9.27 15.67 27.10
CA SER A 145 -10.67 15.96 27.42
C SER A 145 -11.34 14.82 28.19
N LYS A 146 -11.06 13.55 27.85
CA LYS A 146 -11.56 12.39 28.62
C LYS A 146 -11.13 12.46 30.10
N ILE A 147 -9.90 12.88 30.35
CA ILE A 147 -9.33 12.95 31.70
C ILE A 147 -9.87 14.16 32.48
N GLN A 148 -10.05 15.32 31.83
CA GLN A 148 -10.63 16.50 32.50
C GLN A 148 -12.08 16.27 32.93
N GLU A 149 -12.84 15.48 32.17
CA GLU A 149 -14.24 15.14 32.47
C GLU A 149 -14.39 14.07 33.56
N ALA A 150 -13.29 13.45 34.02
CA ALA A 150 -13.32 12.53 35.16
C ALA A 150 -13.43 13.30 36.48
N GLU A 151 -14.54 13.11 37.19
CA GLU A 151 -14.80 13.67 38.54
C GLU A 151 -14.69 12.57 39.62
N GLY A 152 -14.11 12.88 40.79
CA GLY A 152 -14.03 11.98 41.95
C GLY A 152 -12.61 11.58 42.39
N GLU A 153 -12.53 10.59 43.29
CA GLU A 153 -11.28 9.99 43.82
C GLU A 153 -10.46 9.22 42.76
N ASP A 154 -11.07 8.91 41.60
CA ASP A 154 -10.44 8.22 40.46
C ASP A 154 -9.63 9.15 39.54
N LYS A 155 -9.31 10.38 39.98
CA LYS A 155 -8.46 11.28 39.18
C LYS A 155 -7.05 10.68 39.07
N PRO A 156 -6.58 10.37 37.85
CA PRO A 156 -5.26 9.78 37.67
C PRO A 156 -4.18 10.74 38.16
N SER A 157 -3.07 10.22 38.66
CA SER A 157 -1.93 11.06 39.04
C SER A 157 -1.40 11.82 37.83
N GLU A 158 -0.71 12.94 38.04
CA GLU A 158 -0.15 13.75 36.92
C GLU A 158 0.75 12.92 35.98
N LYS A 159 1.43 11.90 36.52
CA LYS A 159 2.24 10.96 35.73
C LYS A 159 1.38 10.06 34.85
N ASP A 160 0.27 9.55 35.38
CA ASP A 160 -0.66 8.67 34.65
C ASP A 160 -1.39 9.44 33.54
N ILE A 161 -1.74 10.70 33.79
CA ILE A 161 -2.31 11.60 32.77
C ILE A 161 -1.35 11.77 31.60
N LYS A 162 -0.08 12.10 31.89
CA LYS A 162 0.96 12.24 30.86
C LYS A 162 1.16 10.94 30.09
N HIS A 163 1.17 9.80 30.79
CA HIS A 163 1.33 8.48 30.18
C HIS A 163 0.16 8.12 29.26
N GLN A 164 -1.09 8.31 29.69
CA GLN A 164 -2.28 8.01 28.89
C GLN A 164 -2.35 8.85 27.61
N ILE A 165 -2.05 10.15 27.72
CA ILE A 165 -2.00 11.06 26.56
C ILE A 165 -0.89 10.63 25.58
N ALA A 166 0.30 10.33 26.11
CA ALA A 166 1.43 9.90 25.29
C ALA A 166 1.15 8.55 24.60
N SER A 167 0.52 7.61 25.32
CA SER A 167 0.15 6.30 24.78
C SER A 167 -0.86 6.43 23.65
N ALA A 168 -1.94 7.20 23.86
CA ALA A 168 -2.96 7.42 22.83
C ALA A 168 -2.39 8.15 21.59
N ALA A 169 -1.52 9.14 21.80
CA ALA A 169 -0.84 9.85 20.72
C ALA A 169 0.10 8.94 19.93
N LYS A 170 0.82 8.04 20.61
CA LYS A 170 1.74 7.08 19.98
C LYS A 170 0.98 6.05 19.15
N GLU A 171 -0.07 5.46 19.71
CA GLU A 171 -0.86 4.43 19.03
C GLU A 171 -1.49 4.96 17.73
N ILE A 172 -2.13 6.14 17.79
CA ILE A 172 -2.71 6.73 16.59
C ILE A 172 -1.64 7.14 15.57
N TYR A 173 -0.48 7.61 16.04
CA TYR A 173 0.63 7.99 15.17
C TYR A 173 1.10 6.79 14.36
N GLU A 174 1.38 5.66 15.03
CA GLU A 174 1.85 4.43 14.38
C GLU A 174 0.80 3.88 13.40
N ARG A 175 -0.48 3.90 13.78
CA ARG A 175 -1.60 3.48 12.93
C ARG A 175 -1.68 4.32 11.65
N VAL A 176 -1.75 5.64 11.79
CA VAL A 176 -1.88 6.56 10.65
C VAL A 176 -0.63 6.57 9.78
N TYR A 177 0.56 6.54 10.38
CA TYR A 177 1.82 6.45 9.65
C TYR A 177 1.87 5.19 8.77
N THR A 178 1.48 4.05 9.34
CA THR A 178 1.46 2.77 8.62
C THR A 178 0.44 2.79 7.48
N GLU A 179 -0.76 3.32 7.70
CA GLU A 179 -1.80 3.37 6.66
C GLU A 179 -1.41 4.31 5.52
N ILE A 180 -0.84 5.48 5.82
CA ILE A 180 -0.35 6.41 4.79
C ILE A 180 0.74 5.79 3.94
N ILE A 181 1.68 5.05 4.55
CA ILE A 181 2.67 4.28 3.78
C ILE A 181 1.99 3.26 2.87
N HIS A 182 0.93 2.58 3.33
CA HIS A 182 0.18 1.65 2.49
C HIS A 182 -0.52 2.37 1.33
N ILE A 183 -1.09 3.55 1.54
CA ILE A 183 -1.70 4.38 0.48
C ILE A 183 -0.63 4.77 -0.55
N ILE A 184 0.53 5.26 -0.11
CA ILE A 184 1.65 5.63 -1.00
C ILE A 184 2.13 4.42 -1.79
N ARG A 185 2.32 3.27 -1.14
CA ARG A 185 2.76 2.03 -1.80
C ARG A 185 1.72 1.54 -2.81
N ARG A 186 0.44 1.59 -2.46
CA ARG A 186 -0.65 1.21 -3.37
C ARG A 186 -0.63 2.10 -4.61
N ASN A 187 -0.57 3.41 -4.46
CA ASN A 187 -0.57 4.35 -5.59
C ASN A 187 0.70 4.28 -6.44
N THR A 188 1.84 3.96 -5.84
CA THR A 188 3.11 3.76 -6.60
C THR A 188 3.15 2.43 -7.36
N LEU A 189 2.46 1.38 -6.88
CA LEU A 189 2.39 0.07 -7.55
C LEU A 189 1.63 0.10 -8.87
N HIS A 190 0.67 1.03 -9.05
CA HIS A 190 -0.12 1.14 -10.27
C HIS A 190 0.67 1.77 -11.44
N GLY A 191 1.86 2.30 -11.16
CA GLY A 191 2.69 2.98 -12.16
C GLY A 191 2.07 4.29 -12.66
N GLY A 192 2.89 5.09 -13.36
CA GLY A 192 2.47 6.35 -13.98
C GLY A 192 3.28 7.55 -13.50
N ASN A 193 2.85 8.74 -13.94
CA ASN A 193 3.53 9.99 -13.65
C ASN A 193 3.51 10.30 -12.14
N MET A 194 4.69 10.58 -11.56
CA MET A 194 4.86 10.91 -10.14
C MET A 194 3.93 12.03 -9.64
N LYS A 195 3.65 13.04 -10.47
CA LYS A 195 2.75 14.13 -10.10
C LYS A 195 1.33 13.63 -9.86
N ARG A 196 0.85 12.72 -10.72
CA ARG A 196 -0.48 12.11 -10.61
C ARG A 196 -0.54 11.14 -9.42
N ILE A 197 0.55 10.41 -9.16
CA ILE A 197 0.67 9.56 -7.97
C ILE A 197 0.57 10.40 -6.70
N GLU A 198 1.25 11.54 -6.64
CA GLU A 198 1.22 12.47 -5.51
C GLU A 198 -0.18 13.05 -5.30
N GLU A 199 -0.84 13.51 -6.37
CA GLU A 199 -2.22 14.04 -6.31
C GLU A 199 -3.23 13.01 -5.77
N ASN A 200 -3.21 11.77 -6.29
CA ASN A 200 -4.07 10.69 -5.82
C ASN A 200 -3.78 10.32 -4.37
N THR A 201 -2.50 10.26 -4.01
CA THR A 201 -2.05 9.98 -2.64
C THR A 201 -2.59 11.03 -1.67
N ILE A 202 -2.49 12.32 -2.02
CA ILE A 202 -3.01 13.41 -1.18
C ILE A 202 -4.53 13.30 -1.03
N ALA A 203 -5.26 12.99 -2.10
CA ALA A 203 -6.71 12.84 -2.07
C ALA A 203 -7.14 11.70 -1.12
N GLU A 204 -6.53 10.52 -1.25
CA GLU A 204 -6.83 9.38 -0.37
C GLU A 204 -6.44 9.65 1.09
N ILE A 205 -5.29 10.27 1.34
CA ILE A 205 -4.88 10.63 2.70
C ILE A 205 -5.87 11.62 3.33
N LYS A 206 -6.38 12.60 2.57
CA LYS A 206 -7.38 13.54 3.07
C LYS A 206 -8.67 12.83 3.50
N VAL A 207 -9.19 11.94 2.66
CA VAL A 207 -10.39 11.14 2.98
C VAL A 207 -10.14 10.31 4.24
N TYR A 208 -8.97 9.69 4.37
CA TYR A 208 -8.59 8.93 5.56
C TYR A 208 -8.49 9.82 6.82
N MET A 209 -7.90 11.01 6.71
CA MET A 209 -7.80 11.94 7.83
C MET A 209 -9.17 12.50 8.25
N GLU A 210 -10.11 12.67 7.31
CA GLU A 210 -11.49 13.02 7.61
C GLU A 210 -12.21 11.91 8.39
N SER A 211 -11.98 10.63 8.05
CA SER A 211 -12.56 9.53 8.82
C SER A 211 -12.00 9.48 10.25
N ILE A 212 -10.71 9.73 10.43
CA ILE A 212 -10.08 9.85 11.76
C ILE A 212 -10.70 11.01 12.56
N LYS A 213 -10.91 12.18 11.93
CA LYS A 213 -11.57 13.32 12.58
C LYS A 213 -13.02 12.98 12.97
N ALA A 214 -13.74 12.28 12.11
CA ALA A 214 -15.11 11.84 12.38
C ALA A 214 -15.19 10.84 13.54
N GLU A 215 -14.26 9.88 13.62
CA GLU A 215 -14.13 8.93 14.74
C GLU A 215 -14.05 9.68 16.08
N PHE A 216 -13.17 10.68 16.17
CA PHE A 216 -13.00 11.46 17.40
C PHE A 216 -14.19 12.37 17.73
N ASN A 217 -14.85 12.95 16.72
CA ASN A 217 -16.04 13.79 16.94
C ASN A 217 -17.25 12.96 17.38
N HIS A 218 -17.43 11.77 16.82
CA HIS A 218 -18.50 10.85 17.21
C HIS A 218 -18.31 10.31 18.63
N GLU A 219 -17.06 10.03 19.03
CA GLU A 219 -16.73 9.73 20.42
C GLU A 219 -17.11 10.87 21.38
N LYS A 220 -16.89 12.13 20.97
CA LYS A 220 -17.26 13.31 21.76
C LYS A 220 -18.80 13.45 21.89
N GLY A 221 -19.53 13.33 20.78
CA GLY A 221 -20.99 13.45 20.77
C GLY A 221 -21.71 12.38 21.61
N LYS A 222 -21.21 11.14 21.61
CA LYS A 222 -21.72 10.08 22.49
C LYS A 222 -21.55 10.40 23.98
N ARG A 223 -20.47 11.10 24.35
CA ARG A 223 -20.19 11.50 25.75
C ARG A 223 -21.06 12.65 26.23
N GLU A 224 -21.25 13.66 25.40
CA GLU A 224 -22.15 14.78 25.73
C GLU A 224 -23.59 14.28 25.94
N ALA A 225 -24.02 13.30 25.14
CA ALA A 225 -25.31 12.63 25.31
C ALA A 225 -25.43 11.81 26.61
N THR A 226 -24.38 11.09 27.04
CA THR A 226 -24.42 10.34 28.31
C THR A 226 -24.32 11.25 29.54
N GLN A 227 -23.54 12.33 29.50
CA GLN A 227 -23.47 13.30 30.61
C GLN A 227 -24.80 14.05 30.81
N THR A 228 -25.47 14.44 29.72
CA THR A 228 -26.80 15.07 29.79
C THR A 228 -27.86 14.11 30.29
N ALA A 229 -27.79 12.83 29.93
CA ALA A 229 -28.66 11.79 30.47
C ALA A 229 -28.43 11.58 31.98
N ASN A 230 -27.18 11.48 32.44
CA ASN A 230 -26.85 11.31 33.85
C ASN A 230 -27.23 12.53 34.71
N LYS A 231 -27.02 13.76 34.23
CA LYS A 231 -27.49 14.98 34.92
C LYS A 231 -29.02 15.05 35.04
N LYS A 232 -29.75 14.62 34.00
CA LYS A 232 -31.22 14.52 34.09
C LYS A 232 -31.64 13.48 35.11
N ALA A 233 -31.01 12.30 35.13
CA ALA A 233 -31.32 11.20 36.05
C ALA A 233 -31.02 11.54 37.54
N SER A 234 -29.95 12.29 37.83
CA SER A 234 -29.64 12.75 39.20
C SER A 234 -30.56 13.88 39.69
N SER A 235 -31.09 14.69 38.78
CA SER A 235 -32.05 15.76 39.10
C SER A 235 -33.48 15.26 39.37
N THR A 236 -33.86 14.10 38.82
CA THR A 236 -35.17 13.47 39.06
C THR A 236 -35.22 12.68 40.36
N THR A 237 -34.13 12.01 40.74
CA THR A 237 -34.01 11.25 42.00
C THR A 237 -33.92 12.14 43.24
N SER A 238 -33.34 13.35 43.13
CA SER A 238 -33.28 14.33 44.23
C SER A 238 -34.62 15.02 44.53
N LYS A 239 -35.59 15.01 43.59
CA LYS A 239 -36.95 15.53 43.80
C LYS A 239 -37.92 14.50 44.42
N SER A 240 -37.64 13.21 44.33
CA SER A 240 -38.50 12.14 44.88
C SER A 240 -38.27 11.83 46.36
N HIS A 241 -37.21 12.35 46.99
CA HIS A 241 -36.92 12.20 48.42
C HIS A 241 -37.32 13.41 49.29
N LYS A 242 -38.04 14.39 48.71
CA LYS A 242 -38.55 15.58 49.43
C LYS A 242 -40.08 15.57 49.63
N LYS A 243 -40.72 14.41 49.52
CA LYS A 243 -42.14 14.22 49.86
C LYS A 243 -42.29 13.15 50.93
#